data_AF-K1ZEP4-F1
#
_entry.id   AF-K1ZEP4-F1
#
_cell.length_a   1.000
_cell.length_b   1.000
_cell.length_c   1.000
_cell.angle_alpha   90.00
_cell.angle_beta   90.00
_cell.angle_gamma   90.00
#
_symmetry.space_group_name_H-M   'P 1'
#
loop_
_entity.id
_entity.type
_entity.pdbx_description
1 polymer ?
#
loop_
_entity_poly.entity_id
_entity_poly.type
_entity_poly.pdbx_seq_one_letter_code
_entity_poly.pdbx_strand_id
1 'polypeptide(L)'
;KSVLEKLAPVEREVTAVENGRSFIMRILPYRTTDGRIDGIVVILIDITERKRTEEIIRRRVEELRISNEELIRLNRVMEGREIRMIELKKEVNELRDRLGEEPKYKLDFDEELP
;
A
#
# COMPACT_ATOMS: atom_id res chain seq x y z
N LYS A 1 1.25 -28.46 -26.33
CA LYS A 1 -0.02 -28.93 -26.93
C LYS A 1 -0.73 -27.73 -27.53
N SER A 2 -0.98 -27.79 -28.84
CA SER A 2 -1.07 -26.62 -29.75
C SER A 2 -2.45 -25.99 -29.79
N VAL A 3 -2.50 -24.65 -29.96
CA VAL A 3 -3.72 -23.85 -30.23
C VAL A 3 -4.51 -24.40 -31.43
N LEU A 4 -3.80 -25.02 -32.39
CA LEU A 4 -4.37 -25.60 -33.60
C LEU A 4 -5.26 -26.83 -33.34
N GLU A 5 -5.04 -27.56 -32.24
CA GLU A 5 -5.85 -28.76 -31.93
C GLU A 5 -7.15 -28.42 -31.19
N LYS A 6 -7.18 -27.31 -30.43
CA LYS A 6 -8.28 -27.00 -29.50
C LYS A 6 -9.16 -25.85 -29.93
N LEU A 7 -8.77 -25.08 -30.94
CA LEU A 7 -9.53 -23.91 -31.43
C LEU A 7 -9.84 -22.88 -30.32
N ALA A 8 -9.10 -22.93 -29.21
CA ALA A 8 -9.31 -22.08 -28.05
C ALA A 8 -8.25 -20.99 -28.03
N PRO A 9 -8.63 -19.72 -27.74
CA PRO A 9 -7.65 -18.66 -27.54
C PRO A 9 -6.68 -19.05 -26.43
N VAL A 10 -5.38 -18.84 -26.68
CA VAL A 10 -4.36 -18.96 -25.64
C VAL A 10 -3.83 -17.57 -25.34
N GLU A 11 -3.98 -17.16 -24.08
CA GLU A 11 -3.38 -15.97 -23.54
C GLU A 11 -2.20 -16.36 -22.64
N ARG A 12 -1.07 -15.69 -22.82
CA ARG A 12 0.11 -15.90 -21.97
C ARG A 12 0.91 -14.62 -21.83
N GLU A 13 1.36 -14.34 -20.63
CA GLU A 13 2.39 -13.32 -20.43
C GLU A 13 3.75 -13.86 -20.87
N VAL A 14 4.49 -13.06 -21.63
CA VAL A 14 5.85 -13.36 -22.06
C VAL A 14 6.75 -12.17 -21.79
N THR A 15 7.96 -12.45 -21.33
CA THR A 15 9.00 -11.43 -21.12
C THR A 15 10.06 -11.59 -22.19
N ALA A 16 10.36 -10.51 -22.91
CA ALA A 16 11.43 -10.48 -23.89
C ALA A 16 12.79 -10.58 -23.20
N VAL A 17 13.64 -11.48 -23.69
CA VAL A 17 14.93 -11.82 -23.08
C VAL A 17 15.95 -10.69 -23.19
N GLU A 18 15.90 -9.89 -24.26
CA GLU A 18 16.91 -8.86 -24.56
C GLU A 18 16.71 -7.54 -23.81
N ASN A 19 15.45 -7.14 -23.58
CA ASN A 19 15.14 -5.79 -23.07
C ASN A 19 14.19 -5.80 -21.87
N GLY A 20 13.83 -6.98 -21.36
CA GLY A 20 12.97 -7.15 -20.19
C GLY A 20 11.54 -6.63 -20.39
N ARG A 21 11.12 -6.31 -21.61
CA ARG A 21 9.75 -5.87 -21.88
C ARG A 21 8.78 -7.02 -21.66
N SER A 22 7.65 -6.73 -21.05
CA SER A 22 6.59 -7.70 -20.79
C SER A 22 5.47 -7.50 -21.79
N PHE A 23 4.99 -8.59 -22.36
CA PHE A 23 3.90 -8.60 -23.31
C PHE A 23 2.83 -9.61 -22.90
N ILE A 24 1.58 -9.31 -23.18
CA ILE A 24 0.53 -10.31 -23.24
C ILE A 24 0.44 -10.81 -24.68
N MET A 25 0.72 -12.09 -24.87
CA MET A 25 0.55 -12.79 -26.13
C MET A 25 -0.82 -13.46 -26.16
N ARG A 26 -1.62 -13.16 -27.19
CA ARG A 26 -2.89 -13.84 -27.48
C ARG A 26 -2.81 -14.50 -28.83
N ILE A 27 -3.09 -15.80 -28.89
CA ILE A 27 -3.15 -16.57 -30.13
C ILE A 27 -4.61 -16.93 -30.40
N LEU A 28 -5.14 -16.46 -31.51
CA LEU A 28 -6.53 -16.64 -31.94
C LEU A 28 -6.56 -17.39 -33.27
N PRO A 29 -7.17 -18.56 -33.36
CA PRO A 29 -7.41 -19.20 -34.65
C PRO A 29 -8.51 -18.45 -35.40
N TYR A 30 -8.33 -18.21 -36.70
CA TYR A 30 -9.42 -17.71 -37.54
C TYR A 30 -9.81 -18.76 -38.58
N ARG A 31 -11.11 -18.80 -38.88
CA ARG A 31 -11.70 -19.77 -39.79
C ARG A 31 -12.15 -19.09 -41.08
N THR A 32 -12.04 -19.82 -42.18
CA THR A 32 -12.68 -19.43 -43.44
C THR A 32 -14.20 -19.68 -43.38
N THR A 33 -14.93 -19.12 -44.34
CA THR A 33 -16.40 -19.24 -44.45
C THR A 33 -16.90 -20.68 -44.57
N ASP A 34 -16.02 -21.60 -45.01
CA ASP A 34 -16.23 -23.04 -45.12
C ASP A 34 -15.79 -23.83 -43.87
N GLY A 35 -15.46 -23.15 -42.76
CA GLY A 35 -15.29 -23.73 -41.43
C GLY A 35 -13.92 -24.37 -41.15
N ARG A 36 -12.97 -24.28 -42.09
CA ARG A 36 -11.59 -24.76 -41.92
C ARG A 36 -10.72 -23.71 -41.22
N ILE A 37 -9.69 -24.16 -40.50
CA ILE A 37 -8.69 -23.27 -39.90
C ILE A 37 -7.72 -22.86 -41.00
N ASP A 38 -7.70 -21.58 -41.36
CA ASP A 38 -6.85 -21.04 -42.44
C ASP A 38 -5.65 -20.25 -41.89
N GLY A 39 -5.64 -19.96 -40.58
CA GLY A 39 -4.47 -19.41 -39.92
C GLY A 39 -4.66 -19.09 -38.44
N ILE A 40 -3.61 -18.49 -37.88
CA ILE A 40 -3.58 -17.96 -36.52
C ILE A 40 -3.27 -16.47 -36.55
N VAL A 41 -3.97 -15.70 -35.73
CA VAL A 41 -3.63 -14.32 -35.41
C VAL A 41 -2.89 -14.33 -34.08
N VAL A 42 -1.69 -13.74 -34.05
CA VAL A 42 -0.93 -13.52 -32.82
C VAL A 42 -0.98 -12.03 -32.51
N ILE A 43 -1.50 -11.70 -31.33
CA ILE A 43 -1.52 -10.34 -30.80
C ILE A 43 -0.49 -10.27 -29.68
N LEU A 44 0.39 -9.27 -29.73
CA LEU A 44 1.35 -8.94 -28.68
C LEU A 44 0.98 -7.56 -28.14
N ILE A 45 0.58 -7.51 -26.87
CA ILE A 45 0.23 -6.26 -26.18
C ILE A 45 1.37 -5.94 -25.23
N ASP A 46 2.07 -4.81 -25.45
CA ASP A 46 3.10 -4.35 -24.52
C ASP A 46 2.44 -3.92 -23.20
N ILE A 47 2.83 -4.57 -22.11
CA ILE A 47 2.37 -4.27 -20.74
C ILE A 47 3.52 -3.76 -19.86
N THR A 48 4.66 -3.41 -20.44
CA THR A 48 5.87 -3.01 -19.70
C THR A 48 5.60 -1.79 -18.84
N GLU A 49 4.99 -0.73 -19.41
CA GLU A 49 4.65 0.47 -18.64
C GLU A 49 3.64 0.17 -17.53
N ARG A 50 2.61 -0.61 -17.85
CA ARG A 50 1.59 -1.02 -16.86
C ARG A 50 2.23 -1.72 -15.66
N LYS A 51 3.15 -2.66 -15.89
CA LYS A 51 3.85 -3.39 -14.83
C LYS A 51 4.77 -2.47 -14.02
N ARG A 52 5.50 -1.55 -14.67
CA ARG A 52 6.32 -0.56 -13.96
C ARG A 52 5.48 0.33 -13.05
N THR A 53 4.33 0.80 -13.54
CA THR A 53 3.40 1.60 -12.72
C THR A 53 2.84 0.79 -11.57
N GLU A 54 2.45 -0.48 -11.80
CA GLU A 54 1.99 -1.38 -10.74
C GLU A 54 3.07 -1.59 -9.66
N GLU A 55 4.32 -1.79 -10.05
CA GLU A 55 5.45 -1.92 -9.12
C GLU A 55 5.70 -0.64 -8.33
N ILE A 56 5.64 0.52 -8.98
CA ILE A 56 5.77 1.83 -8.31
C ILE A 56 4.64 1.99 -7.28
N ILE A 57 3.39 1.73 -7.66
CA ILE A 57 2.24 1.80 -6.75
C ILE A 57 2.44 0.85 -5.57
N ARG A 58 2.84 -0.40 -5.83
CA ARG A 58 3.09 -1.39 -4.78
C ARG A 58 4.15 -0.91 -3.79
N ARG A 59 5.25 -0.34 -4.28
CA ARG A 59 6.29 0.24 -3.41
C ARG A 59 5.77 1.40 -2.58
N ARG A 60 5.01 2.32 -3.20
CA ARG A 60 4.42 3.47 -2.49
C ARG A 60 3.43 3.04 -1.39
N VAL A 61 2.60 2.04 -1.66
CA VAL A 61 1.67 1.50 -0.67
C VAL A 61 2.44 0.92 0.52
N GLU A 62 3.53 0.19 0.26
CA GLU A 62 4.36 -0.37 1.33
C GLU A 62 5.11 0.70 2.13
N GLU A 63 5.68 1.70 1.46
CA GLU A 63 6.30 2.87 2.11
C GLU A 63 5.32 3.58 3.03
N LEU A 64 4.10 3.85 2.55
CA LEU A 64 3.05 4.49 3.34
C LEU A 64 2.61 3.63 4.52
N ARG A 65 2.51 2.31 4.33
CA ARG A 65 2.14 1.36 5.39
C ARG A 65 3.17 1.40 6.52
N ILE A 66 4.46 1.30 6.18
CA ILE A 66 5.56 1.34 7.16
C ILE A 66 5.55 2.69 7.91
N SER A 67 5.47 3.80 7.18
CA SER A 67 5.45 5.13 7.78
C SER A 67 4.26 5.33 8.72
N ASN A 68 3.09 4.83 8.35
CA ASN A 68 1.90 4.90 9.20
C ASN A 68 2.07 4.06 10.49
N GLU A 69 2.64 2.86 10.39
CA GLU A 69 2.94 2.03 11.56
C GLU A 69 3.93 2.70 12.52
N GLU A 70 4.93 3.40 11.99
CA GLU A 70 5.86 4.21 12.81
C GLU A 70 5.13 5.37 13.51
N LEU A 71 4.26 6.08 12.80
CA LEU A 71 3.46 7.17 13.38
C LEU A 71 2.55 6.67 14.51
N ILE A 72 1.84 5.56 14.30
CA ILE A 72 0.97 4.95 15.33
C ILE A 72 1.80 4.58 16.56
N ARG A 73 2.98 3.98 16.36
CA ARG A 73 3.88 3.61 17.46
C ARG A 73 4.33 4.85 18.25
N LEU A 74 4.70 5.92 17.55
CA LEU A 74 5.12 7.18 18.17
C LEU A 74 3.97 7.83 18.96
N ASN A 75 2.79 7.93 18.36
CA ASN A 75 1.60 8.45 19.02
C ASN A 75 1.30 7.71 20.32
N ARG A 76 1.33 6.37 20.30
CA ARG A 76 1.10 5.56 21.51
C ARG A 76 2.11 5.81 22.63
N VAL A 77 3.37 6.09 22.28
CA VAL A 77 4.39 6.49 23.26
C VAL A 77 4.12 7.89 23.79
N MET A 78 3.70 8.81 22.92
CA MET A 78 3.36 10.18 23.32
C MET A 78 2.14 10.24 24.24
N GLU A 79 1.08 9.49 23.94
CA GLU A 79 -0.10 9.36 24.81
C GLU A 79 0.31 8.95 26.24
N GLY A 80 1.21 7.97 26.38
CA GLY A 80 1.72 7.56 27.68
C GLY A 80 2.53 8.66 28.41
N ARG A 81 3.30 9.46 27.66
CA ARG A 81 4.06 10.60 28.23
C ARG A 81 3.13 11.73 28.67
N GLU A 82 2.07 11.98 27.93
CA GLU A 82 1.10 13.03 28.20
C GLU A 82 0.33 12.74 29.48
N ILE A 83 -0.17 11.51 29.65
CA ILE A 83 -0.78 11.03 30.90
C ILE A 83 0.20 11.20 32.06
N ARG A 84 1.44 10.72 31.91
CA ARG A 84 2.47 10.84 32.96
C ARG A 84 2.81 12.29 33.30
N MET A 85 2.79 13.19 32.32
CA MET A 85 3.03 14.60 32.57
C MET A 85 1.90 15.23 33.39
N ILE A 86 0.65 14.87 33.12
CA ILE A 86 -0.51 15.33 33.91
C ILE A 86 -0.39 14.86 35.35
N GLU A 87 -0.10 13.57 35.56
CA GLU A 87 0.12 12.99 36.90
C GLU A 87 1.23 13.74 37.66
N LEU A 88 2.38 13.96 37.03
CA LEU A 88 3.49 14.68 37.64
C LEU A 88 3.15 16.14 37.95
N LYS A 89 2.40 16.82 37.07
CA LYS A 89 1.96 18.21 37.31
C LYS A 89 1.02 18.29 38.51
N LYS A 90 0.10 17.31 38.67
CA LYS A 90 -0.76 17.17 39.86
C LYS A 90 0.08 16.99 41.12
N GLU A 91 1.00 16.02 41.10
CA GLU A 91 1.84 15.71 42.25
C GLU A 91 2.72 16.90 42.66
N VAL A 92 3.30 17.62 41.70
CA VAL A 92 4.07 18.84 41.99
C VAL A 92 3.19 19.91 42.64
N ASN A 93 1.96 20.13 42.15
CA ASN A 93 1.06 21.10 42.77
C ASN A 93 0.65 20.69 44.19
N GLU A 94 0.37 19.40 44.44
CA GLU A 94 0.06 18.90 45.78
C GLU A 94 1.23 19.09 46.75
N LEU A 95 2.46 18.85 46.31
CA LEU A 95 3.65 19.08 47.14
C LEU A 95 3.84 20.56 47.47
N ARG A 96 3.57 21.46 46.51
CA ARG A 96 3.62 22.90 46.73
C ARG A 96 2.56 23.38 47.72
N ASP A 97 1.34 22.85 47.60
CA ASP A 97 0.25 23.16 48.53
C ASP A 97 0.59 22.76 49.98
N ARG A 98 1.18 21.58 50.18
CA ARG A 98 1.68 21.16 51.52
C ARG A 98 2.76 22.07 52.10
N LEU A 99 3.53 22.73 51.23
CA LEU A 99 4.54 23.71 51.62
C LEU A 99 3.95 25.13 51.78
N GLY A 100 2.65 25.32 51.56
CA GLY A 100 1.97 26.62 51.59
C GLY A 100 2.31 27.52 50.40
N GLU A 101 2.83 26.95 49.31
CA GLU A 101 3.13 27.66 48.09
C GLU A 101 1.98 27.61 47.08
N GLU A 102 1.88 28.63 46.23
CA GLU A 102 0.91 28.65 45.14
C GLU A 102 1.16 27.53 44.10
N PRO A 103 0.10 27.01 43.45
CA PRO A 103 0.25 25.97 42.42
C PRO A 103 1.13 26.45 41.25
N LYS A 104 2.01 25.58 40.77
CA LYS A 104 2.93 25.88 39.66
C LYS A 104 2.26 25.75 38.31
N TYR A 105 1.39 24.76 38.16
CA TYR A 105 0.77 24.41 36.89
C TYR A 105 -0.74 24.60 36.99
N LYS A 106 -1.35 25.23 35.99
CA LYS A 106 -2.81 25.25 35.85
C LYS A 106 -3.27 23.92 35.27
N LEU A 107 -4.26 23.31 35.91
CA LEU A 107 -4.84 22.04 35.52
C LEU A 107 -6.31 22.29 35.17
N ASP A 108 -6.55 22.90 34.01
CA ASP A 108 -7.91 23.02 33.47
C ASP A 108 -8.25 21.68 32.82
N PHE A 109 -9.10 20.88 33.48
CA PHE A 109 -9.51 19.55 33.00
C PHE A 109 -10.67 19.60 31.98
N ASP A 110 -11.15 20.79 31.62
CA ASP A 110 -12.47 20.94 30.99
C ASP A 110 -12.47 21.38 29.50
N GLU A 111 -11.34 21.52 28.81
CA GLU A 111 -11.35 21.99 27.39
C GLU A 111 -10.57 21.15 26.36
N GLU A 112 -9.97 20.00 26.72
CA GLU A 112 -9.23 19.19 25.75
C GLU A 112 -9.67 17.73 25.77
N LEU A 113 -10.88 17.49 25.28
CA LEU A 113 -11.26 16.22 24.65
C LEU A 113 -11.84 16.55 23.26
N PRO A 114 -11.24 16.05 22.16
CA PRO A 114 -11.81 16.20 20.82
C PRO A 114 -13.11 15.42 20.64
#